data_AF-A0A6S7H8B3-F1
#
_entry.id   AF-A0A6S7H8B3-F1
#
_cell.length_a   1.000
_cell.length_b   1.000
_cell.length_c   1.000
_cell.angle_alpha   90.00
_cell.angle_beta   90.00
_cell.angle_gamma   90.00
#
_symmetry.space_group_name_H-M   'P 1'
#
loop_
_entity.id
_entity.type
_entity.pdbx_description
1 polymer ?
#
loop_
_entity_poly.entity_id
_entity_poly.type
_entity_poly.pdbx_seq_one_letter_code
_entity_poly.pdbx_strand_id
1 'polypeptide(L)'
;MKTRLVNVSLWFWFAVIRFGDSVGTGSRQFVHVHNPVTLTVGECITFTAQPSYRAVGNWTWRKDTIPLSTSSRVVISKNSLRISDVIVTDSAYYSAEVSTTERRELFQFWIIVKECDDYEKKSPYFQGKCESWCEKKCEPGWKHFKDGCYKYFDETKTWEDALDSCQSMEAKLAVIEDSEENEFVSSLLESGEGGWIGLNDRRTESEYIWNNDLHDENHYFSWAENEPSNTNGKCNIENCVEMKYPNLKWNDMVCNGYNSYVCGLDKDSINVTSSWSCYGQKCYKYFRTAIIWKDAKERCEEMGGELVRITSSGVSEFVGKLISTNIWIALNDVAEPGTYVWRDAEVGKFSNKASYFNWDSGEPNDKLYEERRLGHLCSGEDCVRISRWNNKVDWYDSACTQRLPYVCEKARDSLLTLAAILGISIGCTAMVIIIVAFCQFRLKNRKNKVQVKRLVFNLRN
;
A
#
# COMPACT_ATOMS: atom_id res chain seq x y z
N MET A 1 -27.60 -26.91 -15.39
CA MET A 1 -26.76 -27.31 -14.25
C MET A 1 -25.71 -26.24 -14.00
N LYS A 2 -26.03 -25.25 -13.15
CA LYS A 2 -25.07 -24.33 -12.53
C LYS A 2 -25.56 -24.14 -11.11
N THR A 3 -24.74 -24.56 -10.17
CA THR A 3 -25.00 -24.59 -8.73
C THR A 3 -25.07 -23.16 -8.22
N ARG A 4 -26.27 -22.71 -7.81
CA ARG A 4 -26.42 -21.47 -7.04
C ARG A 4 -25.80 -21.71 -5.67
N LEU A 5 -24.68 -21.05 -5.37
CA LEU A 5 -24.26 -20.82 -4.00
C LEU A 5 -25.29 -19.86 -3.39
N VAL A 6 -26.26 -20.45 -2.71
CA VAL A 6 -27.15 -19.72 -1.81
C VAL A 6 -26.26 -19.18 -0.71
N ASN A 7 -26.21 -17.84 -0.62
CA ASN A 7 -25.63 -17.14 0.51
C ASN A 7 -26.51 -17.48 1.72
N VAL A 8 -26.19 -18.59 2.39
CA VAL A 8 -26.79 -18.92 3.67
C VAL A 8 -26.10 -18.00 4.65
N SER A 9 -26.73 -16.84 4.89
CA SER A 9 -26.48 -16.03 6.07
C SER A 9 -26.78 -16.92 7.29
N LEU A 10 -25.79 -17.71 7.70
CA LEU A 10 -25.75 -18.34 9.01
C LEU A 10 -25.57 -17.19 9.99
N TRP A 11 -26.69 -16.55 10.31
CA TRP A 11 -26.90 -15.92 11.60
C TRP A 11 -26.71 -17.03 12.63
N PHE A 12 -25.46 -17.34 12.96
CA PHE A 12 -25.14 -17.94 14.23
C PHE A 12 -25.68 -16.95 15.25
N TRP A 13 -26.85 -17.29 15.79
CA TRP A 13 -27.21 -16.96 17.16
C TRP A 13 -26.04 -17.41 18.02
N PHE A 14 -25.00 -16.58 18.15
CA PHE A 14 -24.27 -16.51 19.39
C PHE A 14 -25.32 -16.05 20.38
N ALA A 15 -25.93 -17.04 21.04
CA ALA A 15 -26.60 -16.82 22.29
C ALA A 15 -25.71 -15.84 23.06
N VAL A 16 -26.26 -14.66 23.32
CA VAL A 16 -25.80 -13.86 24.46
C VAL A 16 -25.84 -14.84 25.61
N ILE A 17 -24.68 -15.43 25.93
CA ILE A 17 -24.55 -16.22 27.13
C ILE A 17 -24.73 -15.18 28.21
N ARG A 18 -25.98 -15.01 28.65
CA ARG A 18 -26.27 -14.45 29.96
C ARG A 18 -25.58 -15.40 30.92
N PHE A 19 -24.34 -15.08 31.28
CA PHE A 19 -23.65 -15.68 32.40
C PHE A 19 -24.34 -15.17 33.68
N GLY A 20 -25.56 -15.62 33.89
CA GLY A 20 -26.19 -15.67 35.19
C GLY A 20 -25.97 -17.06 35.73
N ASP A 21 -24.73 -17.39 36.10
CA ASP A 21 -24.47 -18.58 36.90
C ASP A 21 -24.49 -18.22 38.39
N SER A 22 -25.35 -18.96 39.08
CA SER A 22 -25.56 -18.99 40.51
C SER A 22 -24.25 -18.95 41.31
N VAL A 23 -24.13 -17.97 42.21
CA VAL A 23 -23.06 -17.93 43.21
C VAL A 23 -23.45 -18.86 44.35
N GLY A 24 -22.79 -20.02 44.40
CA GLY A 24 -22.73 -20.88 45.57
C GLY A 24 -22.14 -20.14 46.77
N THR A 25 -22.66 -20.47 47.95
CA THR A 25 -22.44 -19.84 49.25
C THR A 25 -20.97 -19.62 49.60
N GLY A 26 -20.56 -18.36 49.75
CA GLY A 26 -19.31 -17.97 50.40
C GLY A 26 -18.68 -16.70 49.82
N SER A 27 -18.84 -15.57 50.53
CA SER A 27 -18.41 -14.20 50.16
C SER A 27 -19.14 -13.58 48.95
N ARG A 28 -19.69 -12.36 49.12
CA ARG A 28 -20.40 -11.64 48.06
C ARG A 28 -19.42 -11.28 46.94
N GLN A 29 -19.33 -12.06 45.88
CA GLN A 29 -18.51 -11.74 44.71
C GLN A 29 -19.18 -10.62 43.90
N PHE A 30 -18.41 -9.61 43.49
CA PHE A 30 -18.88 -8.55 42.61
C PHE A 30 -18.18 -8.65 41.27
N VAL A 31 -18.95 -8.77 40.18
CA VAL A 31 -18.40 -8.95 38.83
C VAL A 31 -18.56 -7.65 38.06
N HIS A 32 -17.44 -7.08 37.62
CA HIS A 32 -17.38 -5.96 36.69
C HIS A 32 -17.24 -6.53 35.28
N VAL A 33 -18.37 -6.80 34.64
CA VAL A 33 -18.43 -7.27 33.24
C VAL A 33 -18.45 -6.06 32.32
N HIS A 34 -17.47 -5.97 31.43
CA HIS A 34 -17.47 -4.97 30.37
C HIS A 34 -17.97 -5.57 29.06
N ASN A 35 -18.67 -4.78 28.25
CA ASN A 35 -19.06 -5.17 26.90
C ASN A 35 -17.81 -5.57 26.09
N PRO A 36 -17.95 -6.47 25.10
CA PRO A 36 -16.87 -6.79 24.19
C PRO A 36 -16.27 -5.51 23.59
N VAL A 37 -14.95 -5.39 23.64
CA VAL A 37 -14.23 -4.26 23.07
C VAL A 37 -13.78 -4.64 21.66
N THR A 38 -14.35 -3.95 20.68
CA THR A 38 -13.93 -4.03 19.30
C THR A 38 -12.72 -3.13 19.09
N LEU A 39 -11.66 -3.69 18.50
CA LEU A 39 -10.47 -2.97 18.07
C LEU A 39 -10.27 -3.18 16.57
N THR A 40 -9.66 -2.21 15.90
CA THR A 40 -9.18 -2.37 14.52
C THR A 40 -7.71 -2.80 14.49
N VAL A 41 -7.28 -3.41 13.38
CA VAL A 41 -5.89 -3.90 13.22
C VAL A 41 -4.87 -2.78 13.46
N GLY A 42 -3.91 -3.05 14.35
CA GLY A 42 -2.86 -2.12 14.77
C GLY A 42 -3.24 -1.19 15.92
N GLU A 43 -4.50 -1.14 16.37
CA GLU A 43 -4.84 -0.38 17.58
C GLU A 43 -4.16 -0.94 18.83
N CYS A 44 -4.04 -0.08 19.84
CA CYS A 44 -3.57 -0.47 21.16
C CYS A 44 -4.43 0.10 22.27
N ILE A 45 -4.59 -0.71 23.31
CA ILE A 45 -5.50 -0.46 24.43
C ILE A 45 -4.81 -0.81 25.75
N THR A 46 -5.16 -0.08 26.81
CA THR A 46 -4.80 -0.44 28.18
C THR A 46 -6.04 -0.57 29.04
N PHE A 47 -6.30 -1.76 29.56
CA PHE A 47 -7.30 -2.00 30.60
C PHE A 47 -6.70 -1.73 31.98
N THR A 48 -7.44 -1.04 32.83
CA THR A 48 -7.03 -0.79 34.23
C THR A 48 -8.13 -1.28 35.15
N ALA A 49 -7.82 -2.21 36.05
CA ALA A 49 -8.75 -2.63 37.08
C ALA A 49 -8.62 -1.72 38.31
N GLN A 50 -9.72 -1.09 38.68
CA GLN A 50 -9.83 -0.24 39.87
C GLN A 50 -10.89 -0.84 40.81
N PRO A 51 -10.49 -1.59 41.85
CA PRO A 51 -11.43 -2.18 42.79
C PRO A 51 -12.15 -1.10 43.59
N SER A 52 -13.43 -1.32 43.90
CA SER A 52 -14.24 -0.38 44.69
C SER A 52 -13.77 -0.29 46.15
N TYR A 53 -13.08 -1.32 46.63
CA TYR A 53 -12.53 -1.42 47.98
C TYR A 53 -11.02 -1.69 47.94
N ARG A 54 -10.36 -1.47 49.08
CA ARG A 54 -8.90 -1.64 49.20
C ARG A 54 -8.51 -3.09 48.90
N ALA A 55 -7.66 -3.29 47.90
CA ALA A 55 -7.13 -4.60 47.54
C ALA A 55 -6.26 -5.18 48.68
N VAL A 56 -6.41 -6.48 48.92
CA VAL A 56 -5.69 -7.26 49.92
C VAL A 56 -4.86 -8.33 49.19
N GLY A 57 -3.55 -8.30 49.41
CA GLY A 57 -2.62 -9.21 48.74
C GLY A 57 -2.26 -8.79 47.30
N ASN A 58 -1.46 -9.64 46.65
CA ASN A 58 -1.07 -9.44 45.26
C ASN A 58 -2.11 -10.06 44.33
N TRP A 59 -2.40 -9.37 43.24
CA TRP A 59 -3.28 -9.84 42.16
C TRP A 59 -2.68 -9.40 40.82
N THR A 60 -3.09 -10.06 39.74
CA THR A 60 -2.63 -9.78 38.38
C THR A 60 -3.68 -10.22 37.37
N TRP A 61 -3.64 -9.63 36.18
CA TRP A 61 -4.42 -10.06 35.03
C TRP A 61 -4.01 -11.47 34.57
N ARG A 62 -5.00 -12.25 34.12
CA ARG A 62 -4.84 -13.57 33.51
C ARG A 62 -5.51 -13.60 32.15
N LYS A 63 -4.91 -14.34 31.22
CA LYS A 63 -5.44 -14.59 29.87
C LYS A 63 -6.08 -15.96 29.86
N ASP A 64 -7.35 -16.02 29.49
CA ASP A 64 -8.19 -17.19 29.70
C ASP A 64 -8.58 -17.89 28.36
N THR A 65 -8.23 -17.33 27.20
CA THR A 65 -8.46 -17.93 25.85
C THR A 65 -7.25 -17.81 24.89
N ILE A 66 -7.27 -18.60 23.79
CA ILE A 66 -6.30 -18.64 22.67
C ILE A 66 -7.07 -18.36 21.35
N PRO A 67 -6.53 -17.67 20.31
CA PRO A 67 -5.17 -17.20 20.11
C PRO A 67 -5.02 -15.67 20.14
N LEU A 68 -4.02 -15.23 20.90
CA LEU A 68 -3.30 -13.98 20.66
C LEU A 68 -1.86 -14.46 20.58
N SER A 69 -1.37 -14.69 19.37
CA SER A 69 -0.05 -15.31 19.17
C SER A 69 1.04 -14.30 19.56
N THR A 70 2.07 -14.73 20.28
CA THR A 70 3.21 -13.95 20.81
C THR A 70 2.98 -13.17 22.12
N SER A 71 3.84 -13.44 23.11
CA SER A 71 3.85 -12.78 24.43
C SER A 71 4.46 -11.38 24.41
N SER A 72 5.04 -10.92 23.30
CA SER A 72 5.70 -9.62 23.18
C SER A 72 4.73 -8.44 23.01
N ARG A 73 3.49 -8.70 22.55
CA ARG A 73 2.44 -7.70 22.30
C ARG A 73 1.56 -7.40 23.52
N VAL A 74 1.69 -8.20 24.57
CA VAL A 74 0.87 -8.11 25.79
C VAL A 74 1.78 -7.80 26.98
N VAL A 75 1.54 -6.66 27.63
CA VAL A 75 2.26 -6.26 28.83
C VAL A 75 1.29 -6.23 30.00
N ILE A 76 1.48 -7.15 30.94
CA ILE A 76 0.73 -7.21 32.20
C ILE A 76 1.54 -6.52 33.29
N SER A 77 0.95 -5.51 33.92
CA SER A 77 1.42 -4.89 35.15
C SER A 77 0.43 -5.18 36.29
N LYS A 78 0.75 -4.78 37.53
CA LYS A 78 -0.07 -5.08 38.72
C LYS A 78 -1.58 -4.84 38.50
N ASN A 79 -1.96 -3.64 38.07
CA ASN A 79 -3.36 -3.29 37.85
C ASN A 79 -3.71 -2.97 36.39
N SER A 80 -2.73 -3.00 35.47
CA SER A 80 -2.96 -2.67 34.07
C SER A 80 -2.59 -3.81 33.13
N LEU A 81 -3.37 -3.96 32.06
CA LEU A 81 -3.12 -4.86 30.95
C LEU A 81 -3.04 -4.02 29.68
N ARG A 82 -1.86 -3.94 29.07
CA ARG A 82 -1.66 -3.25 27.79
C ARG A 82 -1.50 -4.26 26.67
N ILE A 83 -2.21 -4.02 25.57
CA ILE A 83 -2.15 -4.82 24.36
C ILE A 83 -1.81 -3.88 23.21
N SER A 84 -0.82 -4.25 22.41
CA SER A 84 -0.32 -3.45 21.28
C SER A 84 -0.33 -4.25 19.99
N ASP A 85 -0.45 -3.56 18.86
CA ASP A 85 -0.34 -4.11 17.51
C ASP A 85 -1.24 -5.34 17.27
N VAL A 86 -2.54 -5.19 17.55
CA VAL A 86 -3.51 -6.28 17.38
C VAL A 86 -3.68 -6.65 15.90
N ILE A 87 -3.87 -7.94 15.60
CA ILE A 87 -4.08 -8.48 14.24
C ILE A 87 -5.42 -9.21 14.16
N VAL A 88 -5.96 -9.43 12.96
CA VAL A 88 -7.30 -10.03 12.76
C VAL A 88 -7.50 -11.44 13.31
N THR A 89 -6.41 -12.17 13.53
CA THR A 89 -6.47 -13.49 14.18
C THR A 89 -6.46 -13.41 15.70
N ASP A 90 -6.30 -12.21 16.27
CA ASP A 90 -6.31 -12.01 17.71
C ASP A 90 -7.74 -12.01 18.25
N SER A 91 -8.00 -12.95 19.16
CA SER A 91 -9.16 -12.91 20.05
C SER A 91 -8.71 -13.31 21.45
N ALA A 92 -9.13 -12.56 22.46
CA ALA A 92 -8.76 -12.89 23.83
C ALA A 92 -9.80 -12.45 24.87
N TYR A 93 -9.88 -13.28 25.89
CA TYR A 93 -10.60 -13.06 27.12
C TYR A 93 -9.59 -12.90 28.25
N TYR A 94 -9.71 -11.80 28.99
CA TYR A 94 -8.86 -11.50 30.13
C TYR A 94 -9.70 -11.30 31.38
N SER A 95 -9.23 -11.88 32.49
CA SER A 95 -9.85 -11.67 33.79
C SER A 95 -8.82 -11.29 34.87
N ALA A 96 -9.29 -10.56 35.88
CA ALA A 96 -8.53 -10.31 37.10
C ALA A 96 -9.44 -10.47 38.31
N GLU A 97 -9.04 -11.34 39.24
CA GLU A 97 -9.73 -11.53 40.51
C GLU A 97 -8.95 -10.80 41.61
N VAL A 98 -9.63 -9.91 42.33
CA VAL A 98 -9.06 -9.06 43.38
C VAL A 98 -9.77 -9.35 44.69
N SER A 99 -9.04 -9.88 45.67
CA SER A 99 -9.52 -9.90 47.05
C SER A 99 -9.43 -8.48 47.61
N THR A 100 -10.51 -7.97 48.19
CA THR A 100 -10.55 -6.65 48.84
C THR A 100 -10.89 -6.79 50.32
N THR A 101 -10.86 -5.68 51.07
CA THR A 101 -11.21 -5.66 52.49
C THR A 101 -12.64 -6.12 52.77
N GLU A 102 -13.57 -5.93 51.82
CA GLU A 102 -14.99 -6.25 52.01
C GLU A 102 -15.40 -7.51 51.23
N ARG A 103 -14.87 -7.69 50.02
CA ARG A 103 -15.35 -8.71 49.07
C ARG A 103 -14.32 -9.10 48.02
N ARG A 104 -14.65 -10.09 47.20
CA ARG A 104 -13.89 -10.37 45.97
C ARG A 104 -14.51 -9.64 44.79
N GLU A 105 -13.69 -8.97 44.01
CA GLU A 105 -14.09 -8.31 42.78
C GLU A 105 -13.44 -9.01 41.58
N LEU A 106 -14.24 -9.30 40.55
CA LEU A 106 -13.80 -9.96 39.33
C LEU A 106 -13.98 -9.00 38.15
N PHE A 107 -12.89 -8.70 37.45
CA PHE A 107 -12.90 -7.90 36.23
C PHE A 107 -12.80 -8.82 35.02
N GLN A 108 -13.60 -8.58 33.99
CA GLN A 108 -13.64 -9.41 32.79
C GLN A 108 -13.69 -8.53 31.54
N PHE A 109 -12.78 -8.77 30.60
CA PHE A 109 -12.69 -8.07 29.31
C PHE A 109 -12.61 -9.08 28.16
N TRP A 110 -13.37 -8.82 27.11
CA TRP A 110 -13.33 -9.60 25.87
C TRP A 110 -12.96 -8.69 24.71
N ILE A 111 -12.08 -9.16 23.83
CA ILE A 111 -11.53 -8.37 22.74
C ILE A 111 -11.79 -9.07 21.42
N ILE A 112 -12.29 -8.31 20.46
CA ILE A 112 -12.54 -8.74 19.08
C ILE A 112 -11.76 -7.79 18.17
N VAL A 113 -10.98 -8.33 17.24
CA VAL A 113 -10.25 -7.54 16.26
C VAL A 113 -10.89 -7.71 14.89
N LYS A 114 -11.18 -6.59 14.24
CA LYS A 114 -11.74 -6.56 12.88
C LYS A 114 -10.71 -6.10 11.86
N GLU A 115 -10.89 -6.54 10.61
CA GLU A 115 -10.09 -6.08 9.46
C GLU A 115 -10.22 -4.56 9.27
N CYS A 116 -9.29 -3.98 8.50
CA CYS A 116 -9.31 -2.56 8.15
C CYS A 116 -10.44 -2.32 7.14
N ASP A 117 -11.66 -2.06 7.60
CA ASP A 117 -12.70 -1.40 6.81
C ASP A 117 -12.78 0.05 7.27
N ASP A 118 -12.39 0.99 6.40
CA ASP A 118 -11.99 2.37 6.74
C ASP A 118 -13.15 3.33 7.07
N TYR A 119 -14.19 2.84 7.75
CA TYR A 119 -15.15 3.70 8.44
C TYR A 119 -15.45 3.32 9.89
N GLU A 120 -14.80 2.30 10.45
CA GLU A 120 -14.81 2.16 11.90
C GLU A 120 -13.91 3.24 12.52
N LYS A 121 -14.55 4.32 12.97
CA LYS A 121 -13.98 5.30 13.91
C LYS A 121 -13.14 4.54 14.93
N LYS A 122 -11.90 5.01 15.13
CA LYS A 122 -11.00 4.54 16.19
C LYS A 122 -11.82 4.20 17.42
N SER A 123 -11.58 3.02 17.98
CA SER A 123 -12.28 2.59 19.17
C SER A 123 -12.18 3.71 20.21
N PRO A 124 -13.23 4.04 20.97
CA PRO A 124 -13.16 5.06 22.03
C PRO A 124 -12.02 4.83 23.04
N TYR A 125 -11.47 3.62 23.04
CA TYR A 125 -10.38 3.16 23.89
C TYR A 125 -8.98 3.26 23.25
N PHE A 126 -8.86 3.79 22.02
CA PHE A 126 -7.60 3.94 21.31
C PHE A 126 -6.67 4.96 22.00
N GLN A 127 -5.43 4.56 22.26
CA GLN A 127 -4.47 5.36 23.05
C GLN A 127 -3.41 6.11 22.23
N GLY A 128 -3.49 6.12 20.89
CA GLY A 128 -2.73 7.04 20.03
C GLY A 128 -1.22 6.84 19.92
N LYS A 129 -0.64 5.80 20.55
CA LYS A 129 0.81 5.58 20.60
C LYS A 129 1.32 4.42 19.75
N CYS A 130 0.45 3.80 18.97
CA CYS A 130 0.77 2.67 18.11
C CYS A 130 0.37 3.05 16.68
N GLU A 131 1.26 2.81 15.73
CA GLU A 131 1.01 3.03 14.30
C GLU A 131 0.03 1.95 13.83
N SER A 132 -1.08 2.33 13.20
CA SER A 132 -2.01 1.34 12.69
C SER A 132 -1.36 0.57 11.53
N TRP A 133 -1.64 -0.73 11.43
CA TRP A 133 -1.14 -1.55 10.33
C TRP A 133 -1.77 -1.12 8.98
N CYS A 134 -2.93 -0.46 9.01
CA CYS A 134 -3.61 0.09 7.84
C CYS A 134 -2.84 1.27 7.21
N GLU A 135 -2.12 2.09 8.01
CA GLU A 135 -1.25 3.17 7.51
C GLU A 135 -0.02 2.67 6.74
N LYS A 136 0.34 1.38 6.86
CA LYS A 136 1.49 0.77 6.15
C LYS A 136 1.14 0.19 4.77
N LYS A 137 -0.14 0.10 4.41
CA LYS A 137 -0.55 -0.39 3.08
C LYS A 137 -0.37 0.66 1.98
N CYS A 138 -0.40 1.94 2.34
CA CYS A 138 -0.27 3.04 1.39
C CYS A 138 0.98 3.89 1.67
N GLU A 139 1.46 4.61 0.65
CA GLU A 139 2.56 5.56 0.83
C GLU A 139 2.17 6.71 1.77
N PRO A 140 3.13 7.37 2.44
CA PRO A 140 2.85 8.52 3.30
C PRO A 140 1.99 9.59 2.61
N GLY A 141 0.90 9.99 3.26
CA GLY A 141 -0.05 10.97 2.74
C GLY A 141 -1.19 10.39 1.90
N TRP A 142 -1.17 9.09 1.61
CA TRP A 142 -2.31 8.37 1.04
C TRP A 142 -3.16 7.74 2.15
N LYS A 143 -4.46 7.59 1.89
CA LYS A 143 -5.45 6.99 2.78
C LYS A 143 -5.89 5.67 2.19
N HIS A 144 -5.75 4.61 2.96
CA HIS A 144 -6.25 3.29 2.59
C HIS A 144 -7.78 3.29 2.62
N PHE A 145 -8.40 2.53 1.71
CA PHE A 145 -9.80 2.13 1.78
C PHE A 145 -9.99 0.83 0.98
N LYS A 146 -10.57 -0.20 1.61
CA LYS A 146 -10.71 -1.56 1.04
C LYS A 146 -9.38 -2.14 0.56
N ASP A 147 -9.20 -2.23 -0.75
CA ASP A 147 -7.98 -2.69 -1.40
C ASP A 147 -7.28 -1.57 -2.17
N GLY A 148 -7.70 -0.30 -2.00
CA GLY A 148 -7.23 0.89 -2.69
C GLY A 148 -6.47 1.88 -1.78
N CYS A 149 -5.75 2.82 -2.39
CA CYS A 149 -5.12 3.95 -1.71
C CYS A 149 -5.51 5.25 -2.41
N TYR A 150 -5.95 6.26 -1.64
CA TYR A 150 -6.52 7.50 -2.17
C TYR A 150 -5.82 8.72 -1.58
N LYS A 151 -5.74 9.81 -2.36
CA LYS A 151 -5.13 11.05 -1.89
C LYS A 151 -5.84 12.26 -2.49
N TYR A 152 -6.26 13.15 -1.62
CA TYR A 152 -6.85 14.43 -1.99
C TYR A 152 -5.77 15.49 -2.21
N PHE A 153 -5.97 16.29 -3.26
CA PHE A 153 -5.15 17.45 -3.59
C PHE A 153 -6.04 18.68 -3.62
N ASP A 154 -5.76 19.62 -2.72
CA ASP A 154 -6.48 20.90 -2.62
C ASP A 154 -6.17 21.83 -3.81
N GLU A 155 -4.99 21.69 -4.44
CA GLU A 155 -4.65 22.48 -5.63
C GLU A 155 -5.62 22.24 -6.79
N THR A 156 -5.99 23.31 -7.50
CA THR A 156 -6.98 23.22 -8.57
C THR A 156 -6.32 23.02 -9.94
N LYS A 157 -6.85 22.09 -10.73
CA LYS A 157 -6.38 21.75 -12.07
C LYS A 157 -7.55 21.49 -13.03
N THR A 158 -7.29 21.54 -14.32
CA THR A 158 -8.23 20.97 -15.31
C THR A 158 -8.33 19.45 -15.11
N TRP A 159 -9.39 18.82 -15.62
CA TRP A 159 -9.55 17.38 -15.44
C TRP A 159 -8.39 16.59 -16.06
N GLU A 160 -7.89 17.00 -17.24
CA GLU A 160 -6.73 16.34 -17.88
C GLU A 160 -5.46 16.55 -17.05
N ASP A 161 -5.19 17.78 -16.60
CA ASP A 161 -4.01 18.07 -15.78
C ASP A 161 -4.06 17.34 -14.42
N ALA A 162 -5.25 17.15 -13.86
CA ALA A 162 -5.47 16.38 -12.65
C ALA A 162 -5.23 14.88 -12.89
N LEU A 163 -5.68 14.34 -14.02
CA LEU A 163 -5.38 12.98 -14.45
C LEU A 163 -3.86 12.78 -14.61
N ASP A 164 -3.19 13.67 -15.34
CA ASP A 164 -1.74 13.62 -15.55
C ASP A 164 -0.98 13.74 -14.21
N SER A 165 -1.46 14.59 -13.30
CA SER A 165 -0.93 14.69 -11.95
C SER A 165 -1.03 13.34 -11.20
N CYS A 166 -2.20 12.69 -11.19
CA CYS A 166 -2.36 11.38 -10.57
C CYS A 166 -1.48 10.32 -11.24
N GLN A 167 -1.38 10.33 -12.57
CA GLN A 167 -0.52 9.41 -13.33
C GLN A 167 0.97 9.61 -13.01
N SER A 168 1.39 10.85 -12.75
CA SER A 168 2.71 11.19 -12.23
C SER A 168 2.97 10.68 -10.81
N MET A 169 2.01 10.03 -10.16
CA MET A 169 2.18 9.32 -8.89
C MET A 169 1.82 7.84 -9.01
N GLU A 170 1.85 7.30 -10.24
CA GLU A 170 1.47 5.91 -10.55
C GLU A 170 -0.01 5.58 -10.21
N ALA A 171 -0.83 6.62 -10.04
CA ALA A 171 -2.25 6.54 -9.73
C ALA A 171 -3.10 6.99 -10.91
N LYS A 172 -4.41 6.97 -10.73
CA LYS A 172 -5.40 7.57 -11.64
C LYS A 172 -6.28 8.53 -10.83
N LEU A 173 -7.16 9.30 -11.48
CA LEU A 173 -8.24 9.92 -10.72
C LEU A 173 -9.13 8.82 -10.12
N ALA A 174 -9.66 9.07 -8.92
CA ALA A 174 -10.38 8.07 -8.15
C ALA A 174 -11.50 7.42 -8.97
N VAL A 175 -11.49 6.08 -8.98
CA VAL A 175 -12.59 5.23 -9.47
C VAL A 175 -13.51 4.96 -8.29
N ILE A 176 -14.83 4.94 -8.52
CA ILE A 176 -15.82 4.67 -7.47
C ILE A 176 -16.73 3.54 -7.92
N GLU A 177 -16.57 2.38 -7.28
CA GLU A 177 -17.26 1.14 -7.64
C GLU A 177 -18.53 0.89 -6.82
N ASP A 178 -18.65 1.50 -5.63
CA ASP A 178 -19.80 1.31 -4.75
C ASP A 178 -20.07 2.51 -3.83
N SER A 179 -21.20 2.44 -3.10
CA SER A 179 -21.64 3.52 -2.22
C SER A 179 -20.71 3.78 -1.03
N GLU A 180 -20.03 2.75 -0.53
CA GLU A 180 -19.11 2.91 0.60
C GLU A 180 -17.85 3.65 0.15
N GLU A 181 -17.35 3.34 -1.05
CA GLU A 181 -16.25 4.06 -1.68
C GLU A 181 -16.61 5.51 -1.99
N ASN A 182 -17.85 5.75 -2.43
CA ASN A 182 -18.37 7.09 -2.65
C ASN A 182 -18.38 7.94 -1.36
N GLU A 183 -18.83 7.36 -0.25
CA GLU A 183 -18.79 8.00 1.07
C GLU A 183 -17.37 8.29 1.53
N PHE A 184 -16.46 7.32 1.33
CA PHE A 184 -15.06 7.47 1.70
C PHE A 184 -14.37 8.58 0.89
N VAL A 185 -14.46 8.56 -0.44
CA VAL A 185 -13.86 9.59 -1.30
C VAL A 185 -14.40 10.97 -0.94
N SER A 186 -15.70 11.09 -0.66
CA SER A 186 -16.27 12.36 -0.22
C SER A 186 -15.75 12.83 1.14
N SER A 187 -15.40 11.92 2.05
CA SER A 187 -14.80 12.30 3.34
C SER A 187 -13.40 12.90 3.20
N LEU A 188 -12.71 12.62 2.09
CA LEU A 188 -11.41 13.25 1.78
C LEU A 188 -11.57 14.70 1.32
N LEU A 189 -12.77 15.08 0.88
CA LEU A 189 -13.11 16.41 0.35
C LEU A 189 -13.57 17.40 1.42
N GLU A 190 -13.59 17.01 2.71
CA GLU A 190 -14.14 17.83 3.81
C GLU A 190 -13.54 19.25 3.93
N SER A 191 -12.36 19.49 3.34
CA SER A 191 -11.71 20.80 3.30
C SER A 191 -12.11 21.71 2.13
N GLY A 192 -12.90 21.23 1.16
CA GLY A 192 -13.22 21.95 -0.09
C GLY A 192 -14.69 21.88 -0.52
N GLU A 193 -15.01 22.41 -1.71
CA GLU A 193 -16.37 22.38 -2.29
C GLU A 193 -16.66 21.11 -3.11
N GLY A 194 -15.65 20.27 -3.31
CA GLY A 194 -15.71 19.08 -4.16
C GLY A 194 -14.36 18.78 -4.80
N GLY A 195 -14.36 17.90 -5.80
CA GLY A 195 -13.18 17.64 -6.61
C GLY A 195 -13.41 16.68 -7.77
N TRP A 196 -12.48 16.69 -8.73
CA TRP A 196 -12.47 15.77 -9.86
C TRP A 196 -12.32 14.32 -9.41
N ILE A 197 -13.12 13.46 -10.06
CA ILE A 197 -13.00 12.00 -10.04
C ILE A 197 -12.77 11.50 -11.48
N GLY A 198 -12.44 10.22 -11.66
CA GLY A 198 -12.00 9.70 -12.95
C GLY A 198 -13.10 9.54 -14.00
N LEU A 199 -14.37 9.72 -13.66
CA LEU A 199 -15.48 9.48 -14.58
C LEU A 199 -15.58 10.60 -15.62
N ASN A 200 -15.77 10.23 -16.88
CA ASN A 200 -15.91 11.17 -18.00
C ASN A 200 -16.59 10.47 -19.19
N ASP A 201 -17.22 11.21 -20.10
CA ASP A 201 -17.82 10.70 -21.34
C ASP A 201 -17.25 11.40 -22.59
N ARG A 202 -16.01 11.92 -22.48
CA ARG A 202 -15.32 12.71 -23.52
C ARG A 202 -15.17 12.00 -24.86
N ARG A 203 -15.22 10.67 -24.86
CA ARG A 203 -15.08 9.85 -26.06
C ARG A 203 -16.40 9.70 -26.80
N THR A 204 -17.45 9.35 -26.07
CA THR A 204 -18.80 9.19 -26.61
C THR A 204 -19.77 9.74 -25.58
N GLU A 205 -20.50 10.78 -25.97
CA GLU A 205 -21.54 11.40 -25.15
C GLU A 205 -22.48 10.33 -24.53
N SER A 206 -22.78 10.47 -23.25
CA SER A 206 -23.61 9.53 -22.47
C SER A 206 -23.02 8.12 -22.28
N GLU A 207 -21.80 7.84 -22.76
CA GLU A 207 -21.04 6.64 -22.42
C GLU A 207 -19.90 6.99 -21.47
N TYR A 208 -20.23 7.04 -20.18
CA TYR A 208 -19.22 7.32 -19.16
C TYR A 208 -18.20 6.17 -19.08
N ILE A 209 -16.94 6.54 -18.92
CA ILE A 209 -15.78 5.66 -18.72
C ILE A 209 -14.86 6.25 -17.65
N TRP A 210 -14.17 5.40 -16.90
CA TRP A 210 -13.20 5.85 -15.90
C TRP A 210 -11.84 6.09 -16.55
N ASN A 211 -11.24 7.26 -16.31
CA ASN A 211 -9.85 7.58 -16.66
C ASN A 211 -9.49 7.34 -18.14
N ASN A 212 -10.47 7.44 -19.04
CA ASN A 212 -10.37 7.10 -20.47
C ASN A 212 -10.04 5.62 -20.77
N ASP A 213 -10.25 4.71 -19.81
CA ASP A 213 -10.04 3.28 -19.94
C ASP A 213 -11.32 2.59 -20.47
N LEU A 214 -11.21 1.86 -21.58
CA LEU A 214 -12.34 1.18 -22.24
C LEU A 214 -12.66 -0.19 -21.63
N HIS A 215 -11.88 -0.65 -20.65
CA HIS A 215 -12.04 -1.99 -20.06
C HIS A 215 -12.69 -1.95 -18.69
N ASP A 216 -13.08 -0.77 -18.21
CA ASP A 216 -13.78 -0.61 -16.94
C ASP A 216 -15.30 -0.64 -17.18
N GLU A 217 -15.95 -1.74 -16.79
CA GLU A 217 -17.40 -1.88 -16.90
C GLU A 217 -18.08 -1.14 -15.74
N ASN A 218 -18.72 -0.01 -16.05
CA ASN A 218 -19.42 0.83 -15.06
C ASN A 218 -20.58 0.10 -14.37
N HIS A 219 -20.57 0.09 -13.02
CA HIS A 219 -21.64 -0.53 -12.23
C HIS A 219 -22.25 0.38 -11.15
N TYR A 220 -21.65 1.55 -10.86
CA TYR A 220 -22.14 2.46 -9.83
C TYR A 220 -22.16 3.92 -10.30
N PHE A 221 -23.24 4.62 -9.95
CA PHE A 221 -23.42 6.05 -10.22
C PHE A 221 -24.07 6.75 -9.03
N SER A 222 -23.61 7.95 -8.69
CA SER A 222 -24.21 8.81 -7.66
C SER A 222 -24.50 10.21 -8.17
N TRP A 223 -25.13 10.33 -9.34
CA TRP A 223 -25.54 11.62 -9.93
C TRP A 223 -26.40 12.46 -8.97
N ALA A 224 -26.22 13.79 -9.01
CA ALA A 224 -27.10 14.75 -8.37
C ALA A 224 -28.47 14.79 -9.07
N GLU A 225 -29.46 15.42 -8.43
CA GLU A 225 -30.78 15.56 -9.02
C GLU A 225 -30.70 16.42 -10.29
N ASN A 226 -31.18 15.87 -11.42
CA ASN A 226 -31.09 16.43 -12.78
C ASN A 226 -29.72 16.31 -13.48
N GLU A 227 -28.75 15.61 -12.89
CA GLU A 227 -27.48 15.29 -13.55
C GLU A 227 -27.47 13.84 -14.10
N PRO A 228 -26.71 13.56 -15.17
CA PRO A 228 -25.93 14.52 -15.95
C PRO A 228 -26.80 15.39 -16.85
N SER A 229 -26.56 16.71 -16.85
CA SER A 229 -27.47 17.70 -17.44
C SER A 229 -26.98 18.28 -18.77
N ASN A 230 -25.68 18.16 -19.08
CA ASN A 230 -25.03 18.77 -20.24
C ASN A 230 -25.53 20.22 -20.48
N THR A 231 -25.55 21.01 -19.40
CA THR A 231 -26.35 22.24 -19.27
C THR A 231 -25.95 23.31 -20.29
N ASN A 232 -24.78 23.21 -20.92
CA ASN A 232 -24.20 24.24 -21.78
C ASN A 232 -24.29 23.99 -23.30
N GLY A 233 -24.87 22.88 -23.77
CA GLY A 233 -25.08 22.62 -25.19
C GLY A 233 -23.80 22.61 -26.06
N LYS A 234 -23.97 22.73 -27.39
CA LYS A 234 -22.97 22.40 -28.45
C LYS A 234 -21.59 23.06 -28.37
N CYS A 235 -21.34 24.04 -27.50
CA CYS A 235 -20.08 24.79 -27.45
C CYS A 235 -19.26 24.57 -26.18
N ASN A 236 -19.83 24.01 -25.11
CA ASN A 236 -19.17 23.78 -23.81
C ASN A 236 -19.70 22.47 -23.20
N ILE A 237 -19.40 21.35 -23.84
CA ILE A 237 -19.94 20.04 -23.45
C ILE A 237 -19.29 19.60 -22.14
N GLU A 238 -20.13 19.31 -21.15
CA GLU A 238 -19.76 18.91 -19.80
C GLU A 238 -19.40 17.43 -19.77
N ASN A 239 -18.16 17.10 -20.16
CA ASN A 239 -17.76 15.71 -20.34
C ASN A 239 -16.99 15.10 -19.14
N CYS A 240 -16.76 15.87 -18.07
CA CYS A 240 -15.89 15.46 -16.96
C CYS A 240 -16.65 15.55 -15.64
N VAL A 241 -16.42 14.59 -14.74
CA VAL A 241 -17.26 14.47 -13.54
C VAL A 241 -16.51 14.93 -12.29
N GLU A 242 -17.17 15.80 -11.53
CA GLU A 242 -16.76 16.17 -10.18
C GLU A 242 -17.69 15.52 -9.14
N MET A 243 -17.13 15.22 -7.97
CA MET A 243 -17.89 14.93 -6.76
C MET A 243 -18.08 16.22 -5.97
N LYS A 244 -19.32 16.53 -5.57
CA LYS A 244 -19.65 17.67 -4.70
C LYS A 244 -19.61 17.27 -3.22
N TYR A 245 -19.07 18.17 -2.40
CA TYR A 245 -19.14 18.08 -0.94
C TYR A 245 -20.16 19.10 -0.40
N PRO A 246 -20.99 18.80 0.61
CA PRO A 246 -21.05 17.57 1.40
C PRO A 246 -22.12 16.55 0.93
N ASN A 247 -22.71 16.71 -0.25
CA ASN A 247 -23.92 15.96 -0.64
C ASN A 247 -23.65 14.54 -1.19
N LEU A 248 -22.39 14.11 -1.33
CA LEU A 248 -21.99 12.79 -1.86
C LEU A 248 -22.42 12.56 -3.33
N LYS A 249 -22.77 13.64 -4.06
CA LYS A 249 -23.35 13.57 -5.40
C LYS A 249 -22.39 14.04 -6.47
N TRP A 250 -22.57 13.49 -7.68
CA TRP A 250 -21.74 13.76 -8.84
C TRP A 250 -22.42 14.76 -9.77
N ASN A 251 -21.60 15.59 -10.42
CA ASN A 251 -22.00 16.59 -11.40
C ASN A 251 -21.10 16.46 -12.62
N ASP A 252 -21.67 16.41 -13.83
CA ASP A 252 -20.89 16.60 -15.06
C ASP A 252 -20.56 18.09 -15.22
N MET A 253 -19.34 18.38 -15.64
CA MET A 253 -18.82 19.73 -15.73
C MET A 253 -17.83 19.85 -16.89
N VAL A 254 -17.57 21.09 -17.31
CA VAL A 254 -16.65 21.39 -18.40
C VAL A 254 -15.23 20.97 -17.97
N CYS A 255 -14.61 20.07 -18.72
CA CYS A 255 -13.29 19.50 -18.40
C CYS A 255 -12.17 20.53 -18.20
N ASN A 256 -12.28 21.71 -18.84
CA ASN A 256 -11.32 22.81 -18.71
C ASN A 256 -11.55 23.69 -17.47
N GLY A 257 -12.57 23.39 -16.67
CA GLY A 257 -12.77 24.02 -15.37
C GLY A 257 -11.66 23.61 -14.40
N TYR A 258 -11.35 24.49 -13.45
CA TYR A 258 -10.33 24.23 -12.43
C TYR A 258 -11.00 23.72 -11.16
N ASN A 259 -10.58 22.56 -10.67
CA ASN A 259 -11.10 21.98 -9.45
C ASN A 259 -10.00 21.23 -8.69
N SER A 260 -10.17 21.07 -7.38
CA SER A 260 -9.40 20.13 -6.57
C SER A 260 -9.65 18.71 -7.09
N TYR A 261 -8.85 17.72 -6.67
CA TYR A 261 -8.99 16.36 -7.22
C TYR A 261 -8.57 15.27 -6.25
N VAL A 262 -9.08 14.05 -6.48
CA VAL A 262 -8.72 12.87 -5.70
C VAL A 262 -8.06 11.83 -6.61
N CYS A 263 -6.84 11.44 -6.28
CA CYS A 263 -6.18 10.31 -6.92
C CYS A 263 -6.51 9.00 -6.20
N GLY A 264 -6.58 7.90 -6.94
CA GLY A 264 -6.74 6.53 -6.46
C GLY A 264 -5.74 5.57 -7.11
N LEU A 265 -5.22 4.64 -6.32
CA LEU A 265 -4.43 3.50 -6.78
C LEU A 265 -5.34 2.27 -6.84
N ASP A 266 -5.50 1.68 -8.03
CA ASP A 266 -6.37 0.52 -8.25
C ASP A 266 -6.01 -0.67 -7.34
N LYS A 267 -7.00 -1.50 -7.03
CA LYS A 267 -6.89 -2.70 -6.18
C LYS A 267 -5.84 -3.71 -6.69
N ASP A 268 -5.63 -3.76 -8.01
CA ASP A 268 -4.60 -4.59 -8.66
C ASP A 268 -3.19 -3.99 -8.62
N SER A 269 -3.07 -2.70 -8.32
CA SER A 269 -1.80 -1.96 -8.20
C SER A 269 -1.12 -2.22 -6.86
N ILE A 270 -1.92 -2.50 -5.82
CA ILE A 270 -1.47 -2.67 -4.44
C ILE A 270 -0.78 -4.03 -4.20
N ASN A 271 -1.04 -5.03 -5.04
CA ASN A 271 -0.44 -6.37 -4.90
C ASN A 271 0.73 -6.68 -5.85
N VAL A 272 1.15 -5.79 -6.77
CA VAL A 272 2.21 -6.14 -7.73
C VAL A 272 3.45 -5.22 -7.79
N THR A 273 3.43 -3.93 -7.44
CA THR A 273 4.58 -3.06 -7.83
C THR A 273 4.92 -1.89 -6.92
N SER A 274 5.04 -2.09 -5.60
CA SER A 274 5.78 -1.12 -4.76
C SER A 274 7.30 -1.40 -4.68
N SER A 275 7.79 -2.49 -5.27
CA SER A 275 9.20 -2.92 -5.12
C SER A 275 9.91 -3.19 -6.46
N TRP A 276 11.09 -2.59 -6.62
CA TRP A 276 12.02 -2.88 -7.71
C TRP A 276 12.46 -4.36 -7.66
N SER A 277 12.35 -5.06 -8.79
CA SER A 277 12.78 -6.46 -8.93
C SER A 277 14.14 -6.53 -9.63
N CYS A 278 15.13 -7.16 -9.02
CA CYS A 278 16.51 -7.14 -9.53
C CYS A 278 16.91 -8.42 -10.29
N TYR A 279 17.60 -8.24 -11.41
CA TYR A 279 18.24 -9.30 -12.19
C TYR A 279 19.65 -8.88 -12.57
N GLY A 280 20.63 -9.64 -12.09
CA GLY A 280 22.05 -9.28 -12.20
C GLY A 280 22.38 -8.01 -11.40
N GLN A 281 23.02 -7.04 -12.08
CA GLN A 281 23.44 -5.75 -11.52
C GLN A 281 22.43 -4.61 -11.76
N LYS A 282 21.25 -4.93 -12.27
CA LYS A 282 20.18 -3.96 -12.50
C LYS A 282 18.91 -4.36 -11.76
N CYS A 283 18.12 -3.35 -11.44
CA CYS A 283 16.79 -3.50 -10.89
C CYS A 283 15.76 -2.89 -11.83
N TYR A 284 14.60 -3.51 -11.91
CA TYR A 284 13.56 -3.20 -12.89
C TYR A 284 12.23 -2.98 -12.16
N LYS A 285 11.45 -2.01 -12.61
CA LYS A 285 10.11 -1.74 -12.08
C LYS A 285 9.13 -1.62 -13.24
N TYR A 286 8.04 -2.38 -13.20
CA TYR A 286 6.97 -2.35 -14.18
C TYR A 286 5.91 -1.32 -13.76
N PHE A 287 5.54 -0.46 -14.69
CA PHE A 287 4.54 0.58 -14.54
C PHE A 287 3.37 0.24 -15.44
N ARG A 288 2.20 0.06 -14.83
CA ARG A 288 0.95 -0.30 -15.54
C ARG A 288 0.31 0.91 -16.23
N THR A 289 0.66 2.13 -15.81
CA THR A 289 0.13 3.36 -16.39
C THR A 289 0.59 3.50 -17.84
N ALA A 290 -0.38 3.62 -18.76
CA ALA A 290 -0.11 3.73 -20.18
C ALA A 290 0.14 5.19 -20.58
N ILE A 291 1.36 5.51 -20.98
CA ILE A 291 1.79 6.85 -21.40
C ILE A 291 2.57 6.79 -22.72
N ILE A 292 2.82 7.94 -23.35
CA ILE A 292 3.59 7.98 -24.59
C ILE A 292 5.08 7.69 -24.32
N TRP A 293 5.82 7.27 -25.34
CA TRP A 293 7.21 6.80 -25.16
C TRP A 293 8.11 7.86 -24.53
N LYS A 294 7.96 9.12 -24.96
CA LYS A 294 8.73 10.26 -24.44
C LYS A 294 8.51 10.43 -22.93
N ASP A 295 7.26 10.42 -22.48
CA ASP A 295 6.91 10.58 -21.08
C ASP A 295 7.39 9.39 -20.24
N ALA A 296 7.32 8.16 -20.78
CA ALA A 296 7.88 6.98 -20.12
C ALA A 296 9.39 7.10 -19.90
N LYS A 297 10.11 7.65 -20.87
CA LYS A 297 11.55 7.92 -20.75
C LYS A 297 11.83 8.96 -19.67
N GLU A 298 11.21 10.14 -19.75
CA GLU A 298 11.39 11.23 -18.78
C GLU A 298 11.06 10.75 -17.36
N ARG A 299 9.99 9.97 -17.22
CA ARG A 299 9.55 9.45 -15.94
C ARG A 299 10.56 8.48 -15.31
N CYS A 300 11.14 7.58 -16.10
CA CYS A 300 12.20 6.70 -15.60
C CYS A 300 13.45 7.49 -15.16
N GLU A 301 13.79 8.57 -15.87
CA GLU A 301 14.90 9.47 -15.54
C GLU A 301 14.66 10.22 -14.22
N GLU A 302 13.44 10.72 -13.97
CA GLU A 302 13.05 11.35 -12.70
C GLU A 302 13.26 10.44 -11.48
N MET A 303 13.08 9.13 -11.65
CA MET A 303 13.27 8.13 -10.60
C MET A 303 14.73 7.67 -10.44
N GLY A 304 15.68 8.36 -11.08
CA GLY A 304 17.10 8.01 -11.07
C GLY A 304 17.42 6.72 -11.83
N GLY A 305 16.56 6.34 -12.77
CA GLY A 305 16.72 5.19 -13.66
C GLY A 305 16.69 5.59 -15.14
N GLU A 306 16.42 4.62 -15.99
CA GLU A 306 16.24 4.79 -17.43
C GLU A 306 15.11 3.87 -17.90
N LEU A 307 14.50 4.15 -19.05
CA LEU A 307 13.58 3.20 -19.67
C LEU A 307 14.34 1.90 -19.99
N VAL A 308 13.67 0.74 -19.87
CA VAL A 308 14.37 -0.56 -19.85
C VAL A 308 15.14 -0.84 -21.14
N ARG A 309 16.35 -1.38 -20.99
CA ARG A 309 17.19 -1.84 -22.10
C ARG A 309 17.30 -3.35 -22.09
N ILE A 310 16.76 -3.99 -23.13
CA ILE A 310 16.88 -5.44 -23.28
C ILE A 310 18.19 -5.74 -24.02
N THR A 311 19.23 -6.04 -23.25
CA THR A 311 20.59 -6.25 -23.77
C THR A 311 20.96 -7.73 -23.95
N SER A 312 20.09 -8.65 -23.51
CA SER A 312 20.29 -10.08 -23.66
C SER A 312 18.97 -10.85 -23.51
N SER A 313 18.96 -12.11 -23.94
CA SER A 313 17.82 -13.02 -23.75
C SER A 313 17.46 -13.23 -22.27
N GLY A 314 18.45 -13.23 -21.37
CA GLY A 314 18.20 -13.33 -19.93
C GLY A 314 17.44 -12.13 -19.35
N VAL A 315 17.77 -10.92 -19.82
CA VAL A 315 17.00 -9.71 -19.46
C VAL A 315 15.60 -9.77 -20.07
N SER A 316 15.48 -10.22 -21.32
CA SER A 316 14.20 -10.38 -22.01
C SER A 316 13.26 -11.33 -21.27
N GLU A 317 13.75 -12.49 -20.82
CA GLU A 317 12.96 -13.47 -20.06
C GLU A 317 12.56 -12.92 -18.68
N PHE A 318 13.47 -12.22 -18.01
CA PHE A 318 13.18 -11.62 -16.70
C PHE A 318 12.10 -10.53 -16.80
N VAL A 319 12.27 -9.57 -17.72
CA VAL A 319 11.26 -8.52 -17.96
C VAL A 319 9.94 -9.14 -18.42
N GLY A 320 10.01 -10.17 -19.29
CA GLY A 320 8.85 -10.96 -19.71
C GLY A 320 8.05 -11.56 -18.55
N LYS A 321 8.66 -11.88 -17.41
CA LYS A 321 7.96 -12.36 -16.20
C LYS A 321 7.29 -11.24 -15.40
N LEU A 322 7.79 -10.00 -15.49
CA LEU A 322 7.27 -8.84 -14.75
C LEU A 322 6.03 -8.23 -15.42
N ILE A 323 5.97 -8.24 -16.75
CA ILE A 323 4.95 -7.52 -17.52
C ILE A 323 3.71 -8.36 -17.76
N SER A 324 2.53 -7.74 -17.78
CA SER A 324 1.26 -8.40 -18.08
C SER A 324 0.69 -8.08 -19.47
N THR A 325 1.28 -7.11 -20.17
CA THR A 325 0.80 -6.61 -21.46
C THR A 325 1.97 -6.05 -22.27
N ASN A 326 1.66 -5.40 -23.40
CA ASN A 326 2.64 -4.71 -24.23
C ASN A 326 3.27 -3.54 -23.46
N ILE A 327 4.57 -3.36 -23.58
CA ILE A 327 5.28 -2.29 -22.87
C ILE A 327 6.22 -1.49 -23.76
N TRP A 328 6.46 -0.24 -23.40
CA TRP A 328 7.57 0.54 -23.93
C TRP A 328 8.93 0.05 -23.43
N ILE A 329 9.91 0.05 -24.34
CA ILE A 329 11.34 -0.10 -24.02
C ILE A 329 12.13 1.08 -24.59
N ALA A 330 13.38 1.26 -24.14
CA ALA A 330 14.20 2.42 -24.51
C ALA A 330 14.69 2.44 -25.97
N LEU A 331 14.50 1.36 -26.73
CA LEU A 331 14.98 1.30 -28.10
C LEU A 331 14.14 2.22 -28.99
N ASN A 332 14.81 3.06 -29.80
CA ASN A 332 14.20 3.98 -30.73
C ASN A 332 15.17 4.30 -31.88
N ASP A 333 14.66 4.83 -32.99
CA ASP A 333 15.46 5.38 -34.10
C ASP A 333 15.05 6.82 -34.45
N VAL A 334 14.42 7.52 -33.51
CA VAL A 334 13.96 8.93 -33.61
C VAL A 334 15.08 9.87 -34.09
N ALA A 335 16.32 9.62 -33.68
CA ALA A 335 17.46 10.45 -34.05
C ALA A 335 17.93 10.25 -35.50
N GLU A 336 17.84 9.02 -36.02
CA GLU A 336 18.23 8.67 -37.38
C GLU A 336 17.44 7.43 -37.83
N PRO A 337 16.48 7.58 -38.75
CA PRO A 337 15.64 6.47 -39.22
C PRO A 337 16.46 5.26 -39.67
N GLY A 338 16.08 4.08 -39.20
CA GLY A 338 16.78 2.82 -39.44
C GLY A 338 18.00 2.58 -38.55
N THR A 339 18.39 3.53 -37.69
CA THR A 339 19.49 3.36 -36.73
C THR A 339 18.98 3.32 -35.29
N TYR A 340 18.65 2.11 -34.83
CA TYR A 340 18.15 1.89 -33.47
C TYR A 340 19.21 2.04 -32.36
N VAL A 341 18.90 2.92 -31.41
CA VAL A 341 19.72 3.27 -30.25
C VAL A 341 18.92 3.17 -28.95
N TRP A 342 19.62 2.89 -27.85
CA TRP A 342 19.00 2.79 -26.51
C TRP A 342 18.89 4.12 -25.75
N ARG A 343 19.47 5.17 -26.31
CA ARG A 343 19.54 6.52 -25.74
C ARG A 343 19.77 7.51 -26.87
N ASP A 344 19.06 8.62 -26.82
CA ASP A 344 19.19 9.65 -27.84
C ASP A 344 20.62 10.20 -27.80
N ALA A 345 21.29 10.16 -28.95
CA ALA A 345 22.52 10.89 -29.20
C ALA A 345 22.27 11.86 -30.36
N GLU A 346 22.97 12.99 -30.37
CA GLU A 346 22.99 13.87 -31.55
C GLU A 346 23.32 13.03 -32.81
N VAL A 347 22.72 13.40 -33.95
CA VAL A 347 22.95 12.76 -35.25
C VAL A 347 24.45 12.53 -35.48
N GLY A 348 24.85 11.27 -35.69
CA GLY A 348 26.24 10.88 -35.89
C GLY A 348 27.06 10.51 -34.64
N LYS A 349 26.47 10.46 -33.43
CA LYS A 349 27.15 10.06 -32.17
C LYS A 349 26.62 8.76 -31.53
N PHE A 350 26.45 7.69 -32.33
CA PHE A 350 25.80 6.43 -31.91
C PHE A 350 26.69 5.45 -31.11
N SER A 351 27.33 5.92 -30.03
CA SER A 351 28.17 5.07 -29.17
C SER A 351 27.40 3.94 -28.44
N ASN A 352 26.07 3.97 -28.48
CA ASN A 352 25.12 3.13 -27.77
C ASN A 352 24.15 2.38 -28.71
N LYS A 353 24.57 2.14 -29.96
CA LYS A 353 23.83 1.34 -30.94
C LYS A 353 23.46 -0.02 -30.37
N ALA A 354 22.22 -0.46 -30.60
CA ALA A 354 21.78 -1.77 -30.16
C ALA A 354 22.50 -2.89 -30.94
N SER A 355 22.95 -3.91 -30.22
CA SER A 355 23.59 -5.12 -30.76
C SER A 355 22.77 -6.39 -30.55
N TYR A 356 21.74 -6.30 -29.70
CA TYR A 356 20.77 -7.35 -29.44
C TYR A 356 19.40 -6.87 -29.90
N PHE A 357 18.72 -7.71 -30.68
CA PHE A 357 17.38 -7.46 -31.18
C PHE A 357 16.54 -8.73 -31.03
N ASN A 358 15.24 -8.56 -30.79
CA ASN A 358 14.28 -9.67 -30.78
C ASN A 358 12.99 -9.30 -31.53
N TRP A 359 13.15 -8.75 -32.73
CA TRP A 359 12.05 -8.39 -33.63
C TRP A 359 11.16 -9.58 -33.96
N ASP A 360 9.86 -9.35 -34.05
CA ASP A 360 8.96 -10.36 -34.61
C ASP A 360 9.18 -10.54 -36.12
N SER A 361 8.63 -11.61 -36.68
CA SER A 361 8.69 -11.88 -38.11
C SER A 361 8.05 -10.74 -38.92
N GLY A 362 8.89 -10.00 -39.66
CA GLY A 362 8.45 -8.88 -40.49
C GLY A 362 8.63 -7.52 -39.84
N GLU A 363 9.21 -7.45 -38.65
CA GLU A 363 9.56 -6.23 -37.93
C GLU A 363 11.08 -5.95 -37.95
N PRO A 364 11.51 -4.68 -37.83
CA PRO A 364 10.70 -3.47 -37.87
C PRO A 364 10.19 -3.18 -39.29
N ASN A 365 9.00 -2.61 -39.42
CA ASN A 365 8.30 -2.49 -40.70
C ASN A 365 8.03 -1.06 -41.15
N ASP A 366 8.22 -0.07 -40.27
CA ASP A 366 7.96 1.35 -40.46
C ASP A 366 6.66 1.65 -41.25
N LYS A 367 5.55 1.01 -40.86
CA LYS A 367 4.27 0.98 -41.61
C LYS A 367 3.68 2.37 -41.85
N LEU A 368 4.09 3.38 -41.08
CA LEU A 368 3.60 4.75 -41.16
C LEU A 368 4.45 5.65 -42.07
N TYR A 369 5.46 5.10 -42.75
CA TYR A 369 6.28 5.84 -43.71
C TYR A 369 5.51 6.11 -45.03
N GLU A 370 4.69 7.17 -45.05
CA GLU A 370 4.17 7.69 -46.33
C GLU A 370 5.23 8.53 -47.05
N GLU A 371 5.91 7.92 -48.02
CA GLU A 371 6.96 8.52 -48.86
C GLU A 371 6.47 9.73 -49.71
N ARG A 372 5.17 10.06 -49.70
CA ARG A 372 4.59 11.15 -50.53
C ARG A 372 3.56 12.00 -49.78
N ARG A 373 4.03 12.92 -48.94
CA ARG A 373 3.59 14.33 -48.91
C ARG A 373 4.28 15.12 -47.80
N LEU A 374 4.91 16.22 -48.23
CA LEU A 374 5.26 17.41 -47.46
C LEU A 374 6.42 17.26 -46.46
N GLY A 375 7.47 18.07 -46.70
CA GLY A 375 8.66 18.09 -45.88
C GLY A 375 8.41 18.43 -44.41
N HIS A 376 9.23 17.81 -43.56
CA HIS A 376 9.48 18.14 -42.15
C HIS A 376 8.51 17.61 -41.07
N LEU A 377 7.65 16.63 -41.35
CA LEU A 377 7.03 15.79 -40.30
C LEU A 377 6.84 14.35 -40.81
N CYS A 378 7.92 13.58 -40.87
CA CYS A 378 7.82 12.11 -40.96
C CYS A 378 7.70 11.60 -39.53
N SER A 379 6.52 11.15 -39.09
CA SER A 379 6.38 10.37 -37.85
C SER A 379 6.21 8.91 -38.23
N GLY A 380 7.34 8.24 -38.49
CA GLY A 380 7.38 6.80 -38.69
C GLY A 380 7.09 6.06 -37.40
N GLU A 381 7.18 4.74 -37.43
CA GLU A 381 7.13 3.91 -36.23
C GLU A 381 8.48 3.96 -35.49
N ASP A 382 8.84 5.12 -34.93
CA ASP A 382 10.23 5.34 -34.49
C ASP A 382 10.56 4.80 -33.07
N CYS A 383 9.57 4.24 -32.36
CA CYS A 383 9.69 3.77 -30.98
C CYS A 383 9.40 2.28 -30.85
N VAL A 384 10.05 1.58 -29.93
CA VAL A 384 9.94 0.13 -29.84
C VAL A 384 9.15 -0.32 -28.62
N ARG A 385 8.20 -1.23 -28.86
CA ARG A 385 7.47 -1.94 -27.81
C ARG A 385 7.78 -3.43 -27.80
N ILE A 386 7.65 -4.04 -26.64
CA ILE A 386 7.59 -5.49 -26.49
C ILE A 386 6.14 -5.92 -26.47
N SER A 387 5.81 -6.98 -27.20
CA SER A 387 4.54 -7.69 -27.05
C SER A 387 4.73 -9.00 -26.30
N ARG A 388 3.80 -9.30 -25.39
CA ARG A 388 3.73 -10.58 -24.67
C ARG A 388 2.50 -11.35 -25.12
N TRP A 389 2.69 -12.41 -25.89
CA TRP A 389 1.61 -13.31 -26.32
C TRP A 389 2.07 -14.77 -26.25
N ASN A 390 1.29 -15.65 -25.60
CA ASN A 390 1.60 -17.09 -25.45
C ASN A 390 3.03 -17.40 -24.94
N ASN A 391 3.52 -16.63 -23.96
CA ASN A 391 4.90 -16.70 -23.43
C ASN A 391 6.02 -16.37 -24.44
N LYS A 392 5.69 -15.86 -25.62
CA LYS A 392 6.63 -15.26 -26.57
C LYS A 392 6.76 -13.75 -26.27
N VAL A 393 7.96 -13.20 -26.42
CA VAL A 393 8.32 -11.83 -26.05
C VAL A 393 9.01 -11.19 -27.26
N ASP A 394 8.24 -10.67 -28.22
CA ASP A 394 8.77 -10.14 -29.48
C ASP A 394 8.67 -8.61 -29.55
N TRP A 395 9.49 -8.00 -30.39
CA TRP A 395 9.58 -6.55 -30.51
C TRP A 395 8.89 -6.07 -31.79
N TYR A 396 8.27 -4.90 -31.67
CA TYR A 396 7.60 -4.19 -32.75
C TYR A 396 8.03 -2.73 -32.67
N ASP A 397 8.34 -2.15 -33.82
CA ASP A 397 8.37 -0.71 -33.97
C ASP A 397 6.93 -0.20 -33.96
N SER A 398 6.70 0.97 -33.39
CA SER A 398 5.36 1.53 -33.16
C SER A 398 5.45 3.05 -33.07
N ALA A 399 4.35 3.72 -33.44
CA ALA A 399 4.24 5.17 -33.29
C ALA A 399 4.51 5.60 -31.84
N CYS A 400 5.47 6.51 -31.64
CA CYS A 400 5.86 7.00 -30.31
C CYS A 400 4.71 7.65 -29.51
N THR A 401 3.64 8.05 -30.21
CA THR A 401 2.42 8.66 -29.64
C THR A 401 1.45 7.63 -29.07
N GLN A 402 1.68 6.32 -29.26
CA GLN A 402 0.87 5.29 -28.63
C GLN A 402 1.03 5.34 -27.10
N ARG A 403 -0.06 5.15 -26.35
CA ARG A 403 0.00 5.05 -24.89
C ARG A 403 0.19 3.58 -24.50
N LEU A 404 1.31 3.25 -23.88
CA LEU A 404 1.61 1.89 -23.38
C LEU A 404 2.20 1.92 -21.96
N PRO A 405 1.93 0.88 -21.16
CA PRO A 405 2.69 0.60 -19.94
C PRO A 405 4.19 0.51 -20.22
N TYR A 406 5.04 0.61 -19.19
CA TYR A 406 6.49 0.70 -19.39
C TYR A 406 7.28 0.06 -18.25
N VAL A 407 8.56 -0.23 -18.49
CA VAL A 407 9.46 -0.74 -17.44
C VAL A 407 10.66 0.18 -17.34
N CYS A 408 10.97 0.62 -16.13
CA CYS A 408 12.21 1.33 -15.85
C CYS A 408 13.28 0.36 -15.36
N GLU A 409 14.56 0.66 -15.63
CA GLU A 409 15.73 0.01 -15.07
C GLU A 409 16.61 0.99 -14.29
N LYS A 410 17.33 0.51 -13.28
CA LYS A 410 18.40 1.27 -12.60
C LYS A 410 19.51 0.35 -12.11
N ALA A 411 20.67 0.91 -11.76
CA ALA A 411 21.75 0.14 -11.15
C ALA A 411 21.33 -0.42 -9.78
N ARG A 412 21.76 -1.64 -9.47
CA ARG A 412 21.55 -2.24 -8.16
C ARG A 412 22.46 -1.56 -7.15
N ASP A 413 21.88 -0.96 -6.11
CA ASP A 413 22.64 -0.29 -5.04
C ASP A 413 23.61 -1.26 -4.36
N SER A 414 24.89 -1.11 -4.70
CA SER A 414 25.99 -1.96 -4.20
C SER A 414 26.63 -1.40 -2.92
N LEU A 415 26.23 -0.20 -2.49
CA LEU A 415 26.80 0.50 -1.34
C LEU A 415 26.19 0.07 0.01
N LEU A 416 24.91 -0.33 0.02
CA LEU A 416 24.23 -0.81 1.24
C LEU A 416 24.79 -2.15 1.74
N THR A 417 25.27 -3.01 0.83
CA THR A 417 25.85 -4.31 1.20
C THR A 417 27.21 -4.15 1.87
N LEU A 418 28.07 -3.24 1.40
CA LEU A 418 29.35 -2.95 2.04
C LEU A 418 29.18 -2.31 3.42
N ALA A 419 28.26 -1.35 3.57
CA ALA A 419 27.96 -0.75 4.86
C ALA A 419 27.37 -1.77 5.86
N ALA A 420 26.49 -2.66 5.41
CA ALA A 420 25.94 -3.74 6.23
C ALA A 420 27.01 -4.76 6.65
N ILE A 421 27.92 -5.15 5.74
CA ILE A 421 29.02 -6.09 6.03
C ILE A 421 30.00 -5.46 7.04
N LEU A 422 30.36 -4.18 6.85
CA LEU A 422 31.21 -3.45 7.80
C LEU A 422 30.53 -3.30 9.17
N GLY A 423 29.22 -3.01 9.20
CA GLY A 423 28.43 -2.93 10.42
C GLY A 423 28.35 -4.25 11.19
N ILE A 424 28.16 -5.39 10.50
CA ILE A 424 28.14 -6.72 11.10
C ILE A 424 29.52 -7.08 11.69
N SER A 425 30.61 -6.77 10.96
CA SER A 425 31.98 -7.00 11.44
C SER A 425 32.29 -6.20 12.72
N ILE A 426 31.90 -4.93 12.76
CA ILE A 426 32.07 -4.06 13.94
C ILE A 426 31.23 -4.60 15.12
N GLY A 427 29.99 -5.04 14.87
CA GLY A 427 29.13 -5.66 15.89
C GLY A 427 29.70 -6.95 16.48
N CYS A 428 30.24 -7.83 15.63
CA CYS A 428 30.88 -9.08 16.06
C CYS A 428 32.13 -8.82 16.92
N THR A 429 32.98 -7.89 16.53
CA THR A 429 34.18 -7.54 17.32
C THR A 429 33.81 -6.92 18.67
N ALA A 430 32.81 -6.04 18.73
CA ALA A 430 32.33 -5.46 19.98
C ALA A 430 31.76 -6.53 20.94
N MET A 431 30.99 -7.50 20.44
CA MET A 431 30.46 -8.59 21.27
C MET A 431 31.57 -9.47 21.85
N VAL A 432 32.61 -9.79 21.07
CA VAL A 432 33.75 -10.58 21.56
C VAL A 432 34.48 -9.83 22.68
N ILE A 433 34.70 -8.51 22.53
CA ILE A 433 35.33 -7.69 23.58
C ILE A 433 34.48 -7.67 24.86
N ILE A 434 33.16 -7.53 24.75
CA ILE A 434 32.25 -7.55 25.91
C ILE A 434 32.29 -8.91 26.61
N ILE A 435 32.25 -10.02 25.86
CA ILE A 435 32.31 -11.37 26.42
C ILE A 435 33.65 -11.59 27.15
N VAL A 436 34.76 -11.17 26.54
CA VAL A 436 36.10 -11.26 27.16
C VAL A 436 36.16 -10.42 28.44
N ALA A 437 35.65 -9.18 28.41
CA ALA A 437 35.60 -8.30 29.57
C ALA A 437 34.73 -8.89 30.70
N PHE A 438 33.58 -9.49 30.36
CA PHE A 438 32.68 -10.11 31.33
C PHE A 438 33.29 -11.37 31.95
N CYS A 439 33.99 -12.19 31.15
CA CYS A 439 34.77 -13.33 31.61
C CYS A 439 35.90 -12.89 32.56
N GLN A 440 36.67 -11.85 32.19
CA GLN A 440 37.72 -11.29 33.05
C GLN A 440 37.16 -10.74 34.36
N PHE A 441 36.03 -10.02 34.32
CA PHE A 441 35.36 -9.50 35.50
C PHE A 441 34.92 -10.64 36.42
N ARG A 442 34.28 -11.69 35.90
CA ARG A 442 33.89 -12.87 36.69
C ARG A 442 35.08 -13.60 37.30
N LEU A 443 36.19 -13.73 36.57
CA LEU A 443 37.42 -14.33 37.07
C LEU A 443 38.04 -13.51 38.20
N LYS A 444 38.08 -12.17 38.06
CA LYS A 444 38.53 -11.26 39.12
C LYS A 444 37.64 -11.34 40.36
N ASN A 445 36.32 -11.38 40.17
CA ASN A 445 35.37 -11.49 41.27
C ASN A 445 35.46 -12.84 42.01
N ARG A 446 35.73 -13.94 41.29
CA ARG A 446 36.04 -15.25 41.91
C ARG A 446 37.34 -15.20 42.71
N LYS A 447 38.42 -14.61 42.17
CA LYS A 447 39.70 -14.45 42.91
C LYS A 447 39.51 -13.62 44.19
N ASN A 448 38.78 -12.51 44.11
CA ASN A 448 38.49 -11.66 45.27
C ASN A 448 37.65 -12.40 46.33
N LYS A 449 36.63 -13.16 45.94
CA LYS A 449 35.85 -13.99 46.88
C LYS A 449 36.69 -15.07 47.57
N VAL A 450 37.66 -15.66 46.88
CA VAL A 450 38.59 -16.66 47.46
C VAL A 450 39.55 -16.01 48.45
N GLN A 451 40.07 -14.81 48.14
CA GLN A 451 40.95 -14.07 49.06
C GLN A 451 40.21 -13.60 50.31
N VAL A 452 38.97 -13.09 50.18
CA VAL A 452 38.14 -12.70 51.32
C VAL A 452 37.81 -13.91 52.20
N LYS A 453 37.51 -15.08 51.62
CA LYS A 453 37.30 -16.32 52.41
C LYS A 453 38.55 -16.76 53.17
N ARG A 454 39.76 -16.60 52.61
CA ARG A 454 41.01 -16.88 53.33
C ARG A 454 41.28 -15.88 54.47
N LEU A 455 41.00 -14.60 54.26
CA LEU A 455 41.15 -13.57 55.29
C LEU A 455 40.18 -13.79 56.46
N VAL A 456 38.92 -14.14 56.19
CA VAL A 456 37.92 -14.44 57.23
C VAL A 456 38.26 -15.73 57.99
N PHE A 457 38.89 -16.71 57.35
CA PHE A 457 39.34 -17.93 58.01
C PHE A 457 40.54 -17.67 58.94
N ASN A 458 41.48 -16.80 58.55
CA ASN A 458 42.62 -16.44 59.38
C ASN A 458 42.31 -15.48 60.54
N LEU A 459 41.17 -14.80 60.53
CA LEU A 459 40.69 -13.96 61.64
C LEU A 459 39.87 -14.75 62.68
N ARG A 460 39.55 -16.02 62.40
CA ARG A 460 38.77 -16.91 63.27
C ARG A 460 39.61 -17.94 64.03
N ASN A 461 40.90 -18.05 63.70
CA ASN A 461 41.93 -18.73 64.47
C ASN A 461 42.79 -17.67 65.15
#